data_AF-A0A924LUJ2-F1
#
_entry.id   AF-A0A924LUJ2-F1
#
_cell.length_a   1.000
_cell.length_b   1.000
_cell.length_c   1.000
_cell.angle_alpha   90.00
_cell.angle_beta   90.00
_cell.angle_gamma   90.00
#
_symmetry.space_group_name_H-M   'P 1'
#
loop_
_entity.id
_entity.type
_entity.pdbx_description
1 polymer ?
#
loop_
_entity_poly.entity_id
_entity_poly.type
_entity_poly.pdbx_seq_one_letter_code
_entity_poly.pdbx_strand_id
1 'polypeptide(L)'
;MTSVTVFLGAGGGAGTTSSAIVTARRQAGRVLLVDLDIWSGTLAQRLGLEPTVSLADLAAVELQDIDSDAIAAVSWRIGGGLELIPAPSRPELADVIDPQLVATVLELVVAGDQYDAVVIDAGSRLDLAIWHACMRANLVVICSRRSAGAQARVANLVDVLDRSRCPACLDQRRALNIVGYHLVELAARVRRTVRSRQPAIPPRQAPRVTPTVAPSATSAAVATAASVRGR
;
A
#
# COMPACT_ATOMS: atom_id res chain seq x y z
N MET A 1 9.11 5.28 -4.82
CA MET A 1 8.64 4.06 -5.49
C MET A 1 7.95 3.20 -4.44
N THR A 2 6.63 3.12 -4.53
CA THR A 2 5.73 2.47 -3.57
C THR A 2 5.97 0.96 -3.54
N SER A 3 6.15 0.36 -2.34
CA SER A 3 6.29 -1.10 -2.23
C SER A 3 4.95 -1.79 -2.02
N VAL A 4 4.64 -2.83 -2.79
CA VAL A 4 3.42 -3.63 -2.68
C VAL A 4 3.74 -4.99 -2.05
N THR A 5 3.07 -5.34 -0.95
CA THR A 5 3.15 -6.65 -0.31
C THR A 5 1.76 -7.28 -0.21
N VAL A 6 1.59 -8.48 -0.76
CA VAL A 6 0.33 -9.25 -0.71
C VAL A 6 0.45 -10.35 0.34
N PHE A 7 -0.53 -10.45 1.23
CA PHE A 7 -0.69 -11.57 2.16
C PHE A 7 -1.78 -12.50 1.66
N LEU A 8 -1.42 -13.74 1.33
CA LEU A 8 -2.33 -14.77 0.83
C LEU A 8 -2.35 -15.98 1.75
N GLY A 9 -3.52 -16.39 2.21
CA GLY A 9 -3.70 -17.54 3.10
C GLY A 9 -3.77 -18.87 2.36
N ALA A 10 -3.10 -19.88 2.89
CA ALA A 10 -3.26 -21.28 2.48
C ALA A 10 -4.49 -21.96 3.13
N GLY A 11 -5.53 -21.17 3.43
CA GLY A 11 -6.80 -21.60 4.02
C GLY A 11 -7.32 -20.66 5.12
N GLY A 12 -8.58 -20.87 5.52
CA GLY A 12 -9.21 -20.15 6.64
C GLY A 12 -8.44 -20.32 7.94
N GLY A 13 -8.36 -19.23 8.73
CA GLY A 13 -7.63 -19.21 10.00
C GLY A 13 -6.11 -19.29 9.87
N ALA A 14 -5.53 -19.06 8.69
CA ALA A 14 -4.08 -19.03 8.49
C ALA A 14 -3.39 -17.77 9.09
N GLY A 15 -4.16 -16.81 9.59
CA GLY A 15 -3.64 -15.56 10.16
C GLY A 15 -3.25 -14.51 9.11
N THR A 16 -3.81 -14.60 7.89
CA THR A 16 -3.55 -13.64 6.79
C THR A 16 -3.83 -12.20 7.20
N THR A 17 -5.06 -11.91 7.64
CA THR A 17 -5.48 -10.57 8.07
C THR A 17 -4.65 -10.04 9.24
N SER A 18 -4.37 -10.87 10.24
CA SER A 18 -3.49 -10.49 11.36
C SER A 18 -2.09 -10.12 10.89
N SER A 19 -1.55 -10.88 9.93
CA SER A 19 -0.22 -10.66 9.36
C SER A 19 -0.16 -9.39 8.54
N ALA A 20 -1.19 -9.11 7.73
CA ALA A 20 -1.35 -7.88 6.98
C ALA A 20 -1.42 -6.66 7.91
N ILE A 21 -2.30 -6.69 8.92
CA ILE A 21 -2.46 -5.61 9.91
C ILE A 21 -1.14 -5.32 10.64
N VAL A 22 -0.48 -6.34 11.20
CA VAL A 22 0.76 -6.13 11.96
C VAL A 22 1.88 -5.63 11.05
N THR A 23 1.93 -6.08 9.80
CA THR A 23 2.89 -5.58 8.82
C THR A 23 2.63 -4.11 8.51
N ALA A 24 1.39 -3.75 8.20
CA ALA A 24 0.99 -2.38 7.88
C ALA A 24 1.25 -1.41 9.05
N ARG A 25 0.83 -1.78 10.27
CA ARG A 25 1.03 -0.96 11.49
C ARG A 25 2.48 -0.68 11.82
N ARG A 26 3.39 -1.56 11.41
CA ARG A 26 4.80 -1.41 11.74
C ARG A 26 5.60 -0.81 10.58
N GLN A 27 5.09 -0.82 9.34
CA GLN A 27 5.67 -0.10 8.20
C GLN A 27 5.88 1.38 8.56
N ALA A 28 6.94 1.99 8.02
CA ALA A 28 7.24 3.40 8.23
C ALA A 28 6.74 4.21 7.03
N GLY A 29 6.38 5.48 7.25
CA GLY A 29 5.84 6.34 6.21
C GLY A 29 4.33 6.20 6.05
N ARG A 30 3.83 6.59 4.88
CA ARG A 30 2.41 6.50 4.51
C ARG A 30 2.12 5.10 3.98
N VAL A 31 1.18 4.41 4.61
CA VAL A 31 0.87 3.01 4.34
C VAL A 31 -0.60 2.90 3.98
N LEU A 32 -0.89 2.32 2.82
CA LEU A 32 -2.23 1.91 2.46
C LEU A 32 -2.41 0.42 2.76
N LEU A 33 -3.39 0.08 3.58
CA LEU A 33 -3.88 -1.28 3.76
C LEU A 33 -5.11 -1.46 2.85
N VAL A 34 -5.13 -2.50 2.03
CA VAL A 34 -6.27 -2.80 1.15
C VAL A 34 -6.82 -4.16 1.56
N ASP A 35 -8.11 -4.20 1.89
CA ASP A 35 -8.82 -5.43 2.19
C ASP A 35 -9.47 -5.98 0.92
N LEU A 36 -8.91 -7.08 0.40
CA LEU A 36 -9.43 -7.82 -0.75
C LEU A 36 -10.00 -9.18 -0.33
N ASP A 37 -10.14 -9.48 0.96
CA ASP A 37 -10.90 -10.64 1.43
C ASP A 37 -12.41 -10.31 1.36
N ILE A 38 -12.89 -9.96 0.15
CA ILE A 38 -14.18 -9.33 -0.14
C ILE A 38 -15.36 -10.09 0.50
N TRP A 39 -15.29 -11.42 0.49
CA TRP A 39 -16.36 -12.30 0.99
C TRP A 39 -16.36 -12.46 2.51
N SER A 40 -15.26 -12.12 3.17
CA SER A 40 -15.05 -12.22 4.61
C SER A 40 -15.25 -10.86 5.28
N GLY A 41 -14.65 -9.81 4.73
CA GLY A 41 -14.79 -8.42 5.17
C GLY A 41 -14.36 -8.14 6.61
N THR A 42 -13.57 -9.04 7.23
CA THR A 42 -13.30 -8.98 8.68
C THR A 42 -12.21 -7.99 9.07
N LEU A 43 -11.42 -7.47 8.12
CA LEU A 43 -10.25 -6.65 8.45
C LEU A 43 -10.63 -5.37 9.21
N ALA A 44 -11.66 -4.65 8.74
CA ALA A 44 -12.12 -3.41 9.38
C ALA A 44 -12.57 -3.65 10.83
N GLN A 45 -13.36 -4.70 11.07
CA GLN A 45 -13.80 -5.09 12.42
C GLN A 45 -12.61 -5.43 13.33
N ARG A 46 -11.57 -6.11 12.80
CA ARG A 46 -10.35 -6.40 13.56
C ARG A 46 -9.53 -5.17 13.93
N LEU A 47 -9.77 -4.04 13.27
CA LEU A 47 -9.22 -2.74 13.62
C LEU A 47 -10.14 -1.91 14.51
N GLY A 48 -11.34 -2.42 14.85
CA GLY A 48 -12.35 -1.72 15.63
C GLY A 48 -13.04 -0.61 14.84
N LEU A 49 -13.15 -0.77 13.51
CA LEU A 49 -13.74 0.21 12.60
C LEU A 49 -15.09 -0.29 12.10
N GLU A 50 -16.01 0.65 11.88
CA GLU A 50 -17.30 0.43 11.21
C GLU A 50 -17.35 1.35 9.97
N PRO A 51 -16.76 0.92 8.84
CA PRO A 51 -16.65 1.78 7.67
C PRO A 51 -18.00 2.03 7.01
N THR A 52 -18.28 3.31 6.73
CA THR A 52 -19.45 3.75 5.94
C THR A 52 -19.16 3.85 4.45
N VAL A 53 -17.90 3.73 4.05
CA VAL A 53 -17.43 3.69 2.65
C VAL A 53 -16.40 2.57 2.49
N SER A 54 -16.33 1.98 1.31
CA SER A 54 -15.60 0.76 1.01
C SER A 54 -15.23 0.65 -0.47
N LEU A 55 -14.57 -0.45 -0.83
CA LEU A 55 -14.30 -0.80 -2.22
C LEU A 55 -15.57 -0.87 -3.09
N ALA A 56 -16.75 -1.17 -2.52
CA ALA A 56 -18.01 -1.17 -3.26
C ALA A 56 -18.44 0.23 -3.72
N ASP A 57 -18.09 1.27 -2.97
CA ASP A 57 -18.41 2.65 -3.35
C ASP A 57 -17.54 3.11 -4.53
N LEU A 58 -16.30 2.61 -4.63
CA LEU A 58 -15.49 2.78 -5.85
C LEU A 58 -16.05 2.02 -7.04
N ALA A 59 -16.67 0.86 -6.82
CA ALA A 59 -17.29 0.08 -7.89
C ALA A 59 -18.51 0.78 -8.52
N ALA A 60 -19.09 1.77 -7.84
CA ALA A 60 -20.15 2.62 -8.39
C ALA A 60 -19.64 3.75 -9.29
N VAL A 61 -18.32 3.97 -9.33
CA VAL A 61 -17.67 4.97 -10.20
C VAL A 61 -17.20 4.28 -11.48
N GLU A 62 -17.42 4.92 -12.62
CA GLU A 62 -16.90 4.43 -13.90
C GLU A 62 -15.38 4.31 -13.85
N LEU A 63 -14.82 3.18 -14.31
CA LEU A 63 -13.39 2.86 -14.17
C LEU A 63 -12.44 3.96 -14.67
N GLN A 64 -12.85 4.70 -15.71
CA GLN A 64 -12.07 5.77 -16.33
C GLN A 64 -12.02 7.06 -15.48
N ASP A 65 -12.99 7.24 -14.58
CA ASP A 65 -13.13 8.40 -13.71
C ASP A 65 -12.55 8.14 -12.31
N ILE A 66 -11.99 6.94 -12.08
CA ILE A 66 -11.30 6.61 -10.84
C ILE A 66 -9.92 7.29 -10.86
N ASP A 67 -9.74 8.24 -9.95
CA ASP A 67 -8.50 8.95 -9.72
C ASP A 67 -8.04 8.85 -8.26
N SER A 68 -6.98 9.59 -7.91
CA SER A 68 -6.45 9.62 -6.54
C SER A 68 -7.43 10.18 -5.52
N ASP A 69 -8.34 11.06 -5.93
CA ASP A 69 -9.31 11.70 -5.05
C ASP A 69 -10.48 10.76 -4.77
N ALA A 70 -10.94 10.01 -5.77
CA ALA A 70 -11.91 8.93 -5.61
C ALA A 70 -11.38 7.85 -4.65
N ILE A 71 -10.12 7.44 -4.80
CA ILE A 71 -9.47 6.48 -3.88
C ILE A 71 -9.38 7.05 -2.47
N ALA A 72 -9.00 8.33 -2.32
CA ALA A 72 -8.94 8.98 -1.02
C ALA A 72 -10.32 9.09 -0.35
N ALA A 73 -11.39 9.27 -1.14
CA ALA A 73 -12.75 9.39 -0.63
C ALA A 73 -13.27 8.10 0.02
N VAL A 74 -12.82 6.93 -0.43
CA VAL A 74 -13.17 5.63 0.18
C VAL A 74 -12.14 5.12 1.19
N SER A 75 -11.04 5.87 1.39
CA SER A 75 -9.96 5.49 2.29
C SER A 75 -10.23 5.97 3.71
N TRP A 76 -10.07 5.07 4.67
CA TRP A 76 -10.25 5.31 6.10
C TRP A 76 -8.92 5.61 6.77
N ARG A 77 -8.81 6.79 7.37
CA ARG A 77 -7.62 7.17 8.16
C ARG A 77 -7.65 6.50 9.52
N ILE A 78 -6.67 5.63 9.76
CA ILE A 78 -6.53 4.91 11.03
C ILE A 78 -5.59 5.64 11.98
N GLY A 79 -4.59 6.35 11.43
CA GLY A 79 -3.59 7.09 12.18
C GLY A 79 -2.19 6.47 12.12
N GLY A 80 -1.17 7.27 12.46
CA GLY A 80 0.24 6.85 12.36
C GLY A 80 0.73 6.66 10.92
N GLY A 81 0.10 7.34 9.95
CA GLY A 81 0.38 7.18 8.52
C GLY A 81 -0.33 6.00 7.86
N LEU A 82 -1.16 5.25 8.59
CA LEU A 82 -1.93 4.12 8.06
C LEU A 82 -3.32 4.56 7.61
N GLU A 83 -3.65 4.24 6.36
CA GLU A 83 -4.99 4.34 5.77
C GLU A 83 -5.48 2.95 5.32
N LEU A 84 -6.80 2.78 5.23
CA LEU A 84 -7.45 1.52 4.86
C LEU A 84 -8.47 1.74 3.75
N ILE A 85 -8.42 0.94 2.69
CA ILE A 85 -9.59 0.70 1.83
C ILE A 85 -10.24 -0.60 2.29
N PRO A 86 -11.41 -0.54 2.95
CA PRO A 86 -12.05 -1.73 3.48
C PRO A 86 -12.80 -2.48 2.38
N ALA A 87 -12.92 -3.80 2.55
CA ALA A 87 -13.84 -4.60 1.79
C ALA A 87 -15.30 -4.16 2.09
N PRO A 88 -16.26 -4.51 1.23
CA PRO A 88 -17.66 -4.19 1.48
C PRO A 88 -18.12 -4.78 2.82
N SER A 89 -18.86 -3.99 3.61
CA SER A 89 -19.41 -4.42 4.91
C SER A 89 -20.55 -5.44 4.78
N ARG A 90 -21.11 -5.57 3.58
CA ARG A 90 -22.23 -6.45 3.23
C ARG A 90 -21.78 -7.46 2.17
N PRO A 91 -21.82 -8.78 2.45
CA PRO A 91 -21.35 -9.81 1.52
C PRO A 91 -22.03 -9.80 0.15
N GLU A 92 -23.28 -9.35 0.06
CA GLU A 92 -24.03 -9.22 -1.20
C GLU A 92 -23.43 -8.16 -2.16
N LEU A 93 -22.59 -7.26 -1.66
CA LEU A 93 -21.83 -6.30 -2.47
C LEU A 93 -20.51 -6.88 -2.98
N ALA A 94 -20.20 -8.14 -2.67
CA ALA A 94 -18.99 -8.78 -3.19
C ALA A 94 -19.01 -8.94 -4.72
N ASP A 95 -20.18 -9.23 -5.27
CA ASP A 95 -20.36 -9.52 -6.70
C ASP A 95 -20.21 -8.28 -7.59
N VAL A 96 -20.35 -7.07 -7.03
CA VAL A 96 -20.16 -5.82 -7.79
C VAL A 96 -18.67 -5.44 -7.92
N ILE A 97 -17.78 -6.10 -7.19
CA ILE A 97 -16.35 -5.82 -7.26
C ILE A 97 -15.72 -6.51 -8.47
N ASP A 98 -15.55 -5.75 -9.54
CA ASP A 98 -14.85 -6.21 -10.74
C ASP A 98 -13.33 -6.37 -10.46
N PRO A 99 -12.69 -7.49 -10.86
CA PRO A 99 -11.23 -7.64 -10.80
C PRO A 99 -10.44 -6.49 -11.46
N GLN A 100 -10.99 -5.87 -12.50
CA GLN A 100 -10.40 -4.75 -13.22
C GLN A 100 -10.39 -3.48 -12.37
N LEU A 101 -11.40 -3.27 -11.51
CA LEU A 101 -11.39 -2.18 -10.51
C LEU A 101 -10.16 -2.31 -9.61
N VAL A 102 -9.91 -3.52 -9.09
CA VAL A 102 -8.75 -3.79 -8.23
C VAL A 102 -7.45 -3.54 -8.98
N ALA A 103 -7.35 -3.95 -10.25
CA ALA A 103 -6.19 -3.67 -11.09
C ALA A 103 -5.95 -2.16 -11.23
N THR A 104 -6.98 -1.38 -11.58
CA THR A 104 -6.90 0.08 -11.75
C THR A 104 -6.51 0.79 -10.45
N VAL A 105 -7.16 0.45 -9.32
CA VAL A 105 -6.83 1.04 -8.00
C VAL A 105 -5.36 0.78 -7.66
N LEU A 106 -4.87 -0.44 -7.84
CA LEU A 106 -3.48 -0.76 -7.55
C LEU A 106 -2.49 -0.07 -8.49
N GLU A 107 -2.82 0.12 -9.77
CA GLU A 107 -1.99 0.91 -10.69
C GLU A 107 -1.88 2.36 -10.23
N LEU A 108 -3.01 3.01 -9.94
CA LEU A 108 -3.04 4.41 -9.52
C LEU A 108 -2.28 4.62 -8.21
N VAL A 109 -2.48 3.75 -7.22
CA VAL A 109 -1.80 3.84 -5.92
C VAL A 109 -0.29 3.63 -6.07
N VAL A 110 0.14 2.72 -6.95
CA VAL A 110 1.56 2.43 -7.17
C VAL A 110 2.24 3.52 -7.99
N ALA A 111 1.56 4.07 -9.00
CA ALA A 111 2.04 5.17 -9.81
C ALA A 111 2.05 6.51 -9.06
N GLY A 112 1.15 6.66 -8.08
CA GLY A 112 1.07 7.83 -7.22
C GLY A 112 2.20 7.92 -6.18
N ASP A 113 2.52 9.15 -5.80
CA ASP A 113 3.48 9.46 -4.73
C ASP A 113 2.79 9.62 -3.35
N GLN A 114 1.58 9.07 -3.18
CA GLN A 114 0.77 9.20 -1.96
C GLN A 114 1.18 8.23 -0.85
N TYR A 115 1.67 7.04 -1.21
CA TYR A 115 2.00 5.99 -0.25
C TYR A 115 3.44 5.52 -0.44
N ASP A 116 4.11 5.21 0.67
CA ASP A 116 5.43 4.59 0.66
C ASP A 116 5.30 3.06 0.57
N ALA A 117 4.21 2.50 1.11
CA ALA A 117 3.89 1.08 1.05
C ALA A 117 2.39 0.80 0.89
N VAL A 118 2.07 -0.26 0.15
CA VAL A 118 0.75 -0.87 0.05
C VAL A 118 0.83 -2.29 0.61
N VAL A 119 -0.02 -2.59 1.57
CA VAL A 119 -0.19 -3.91 2.15
C VAL A 119 -1.58 -4.43 1.77
N ILE A 120 -1.64 -5.61 1.17
CA ILE A 120 -2.89 -6.19 0.68
C ILE A 120 -3.21 -7.43 1.51
N ASP A 121 -4.39 -7.46 2.13
CA ASP A 121 -4.98 -8.68 2.68
C ASP A 121 -5.81 -9.37 1.58
N ALA A 122 -5.34 -10.52 1.10
CA ALA A 122 -6.01 -11.28 0.04
C ALA A 122 -6.87 -12.43 0.58
N GLY A 123 -7.04 -12.55 1.90
CA GLY A 123 -7.79 -13.65 2.47
C GLY A 123 -7.14 -15.01 2.19
N SER A 124 -7.90 -15.98 1.67
CA SER A 124 -7.39 -17.31 1.31
C SER A 124 -7.82 -17.83 -0.06
N ARG A 125 -8.58 -17.02 -0.79
CA ARG A 125 -9.04 -17.32 -2.15
C ARG A 125 -8.06 -16.70 -3.14
N LEU A 126 -7.73 -17.46 -4.18
CA LEU A 126 -6.96 -16.94 -5.32
C LEU A 126 -7.93 -16.84 -6.50
N ASP A 127 -8.47 -15.65 -6.71
CA ASP A 127 -9.31 -15.29 -7.87
C ASP A 127 -8.59 -14.24 -8.74
N LEU A 128 -9.28 -13.69 -9.74
CA LEU A 128 -8.70 -12.73 -10.67
C LEU A 128 -8.29 -11.41 -9.99
N ALA A 129 -9.03 -10.94 -8.98
CA ALA A 129 -8.67 -9.72 -8.25
C ALA A 129 -7.36 -9.93 -7.48
N ILE A 130 -7.27 -11.04 -6.75
CA ILE A 130 -6.04 -11.40 -6.02
C ILE A 130 -4.90 -11.69 -6.99
N TRP A 131 -5.18 -12.28 -8.15
CA TRP A 131 -4.22 -12.49 -9.22
C TRP A 131 -3.58 -11.17 -9.68
N HIS A 132 -4.40 -10.16 -10.01
CA HIS A 132 -3.91 -8.83 -10.40
C HIS A 132 -3.09 -8.15 -9.30
N ALA A 133 -3.47 -8.34 -8.04
CA ALA A 133 -2.69 -7.86 -6.90
C ALA A 133 -1.32 -8.55 -6.81
N CYS A 134 -1.28 -9.88 -6.97
CA CYS A 134 -0.04 -10.65 -6.97
C CYS A 134 0.91 -10.20 -8.08
N MET A 135 0.39 -9.95 -9.29
CA MET A 135 1.20 -9.53 -10.44
C MET A 135 1.88 -8.16 -10.27
N ARG A 136 1.35 -7.30 -9.39
CA ARG A 136 1.94 -5.99 -9.05
C ARG A 136 2.80 -6.02 -7.78
N ALA A 137 2.79 -7.13 -7.05
CA ALA A 137 3.46 -7.23 -5.76
C ALA A 137 4.99 -7.30 -5.90
N ASN A 138 5.72 -6.61 -5.00
CA ASN A 138 7.15 -6.85 -4.82
C ASN A 138 7.42 -8.10 -3.96
N LEU A 139 6.44 -8.49 -3.15
CA LEU A 139 6.51 -9.65 -2.27
C LEU A 139 5.10 -10.24 -2.09
N VAL A 140 4.98 -11.55 -2.32
CA VAL A 140 3.81 -12.33 -1.92
C VAL A 140 4.18 -13.17 -0.69
N VAL A 141 3.37 -13.06 0.34
CA VAL A 141 3.54 -13.70 1.63
C VAL A 141 2.45 -14.74 1.81
N ILE A 142 2.83 -16.03 1.86
CA ILE A 142 1.87 -17.12 2.02
C ILE A 142 1.75 -17.46 3.50
N CYS A 143 0.58 -17.19 4.07
CA CYS A 143 0.28 -17.49 5.47
C CYS A 143 -0.27 -18.91 5.57
N SER A 144 0.28 -19.75 6.45
CA SER A 144 -0.18 -21.12 6.61
C SER A 144 -0.13 -21.62 8.06
N ARG A 145 -0.97 -22.62 8.35
CA ARG A 145 -0.93 -23.37 9.61
C ARG A 145 0.01 -24.57 9.49
N ARG A 146 0.42 -25.13 10.64
CA ARG A 146 1.12 -26.43 10.72
C ARG A 146 0.14 -27.58 10.50
N SER A 147 -0.28 -27.79 9.25
CA SER A 147 -1.04 -28.99 8.86
C SER A 147 -0.64 -29.46 7.47
N ALA A 148 -0.75 -30.77 7.22
CA ALA A 148 -0.43 -31.35 5.92
C ALA A 148 -1.24 -30.71 4.79
N GLY A 149 -2.55 -30.50 5.00
CA GLY A 149 -3.43 -29.84 4.03
C GLY A 149 -3.00 -28.39 3.74
N ALA A 150 -2.61 -27.63 4.75
CA ALA A 150 -2.12 -26.27 4.55
C ALA A 150 -0.79 -26.26 3.78
N GLN A 151 0.13 -27.18 4.07
CA GLN A 151 1.40 -27.26 3.32
C GLN A 151 1.20 -27.71 1.87
N ALA A 152 0.29 -28.65 1.61
CA ALA A 152 -0.09 -29.02 0.24
C ALA A 152 -0.68 -27.82 -0.51
N ARG A 153 -1.53 -27.03 0.15
CA ARG A 153 -2.08 -25.78 -0.41
C ARG A 153 -1.00 -24.74 -0.69
N VAL A 154 -0.03 -24.56 0.21
CA VAL A 154 1.13 -23.68 -0.02
C VAL A 154 1.89 -24.13 -1.27
N ALA A 155 2.23 -25.41 -1.39
CA ALA A 155 2.97 -25.94 -2.53
C ALA A 155 2.22 -25.68 -3.86
N ASN A 156 0.90 -25.87 -3.86
CA ASN A 156 0.06 -25.56 -5.02
C ASN A 156 0.04 -24.07 -5.35
N LEU A 157 -0.10 -23.18 -4.35
CA LEU A 157 -0.09 -21.73 -4.57
C LEU A 157 1.27 -21.25 -5.11
N VAL A 158 2.38 -21.79 -4.60
CA VAL A 158 3.72 -21.48 -5.11
C VAL A 158 3.86 -21.93 -6.58
N ASP A 159 3.48 -23.16 -6.90
CA ASP A 159 3.54 -23.69 -8.28
C ASP A 159 2.68 -22.84 -9.25
N VAL A 160 1.48 -22.43 -8.84
CA VAL A 160 0.62 -21.54 -9.66
C VAL A 160 1.28 -20.19 -9.90
N LEU A 161 1.81 -19.55 -8.86
CA LEU A 161 2.47 -18.25 -8.99
C LEU A 161 3.71 -18.35 -9.90
N ASP A 162 4.52 -19.39 -9.71
CA ASP A 162 5.75 -19.66 -10.49
C ASP A 162 5.45 -19.88 -11.98
N ARG A 163 4.47 -20.73 -12.32
CA ARG A 163 4.10 -21.02 -13.71
C ARG A 163 3.64 -19.79 -14.46
N SER A 164 2.91 -18.92 -13.78
CA SER A 164 2.38 -17.69 -14.34
C SER A 164 3.40 -16.55 -14.37
N ARG A 165 4.66 -16.81 -13.99
CA ARG A 165 5.75 -15.84 -14.03
C ARG A 165 5.40 -14.55 -13.26
N CYS A 166 4.77 -14.70 -12.10
CA CYS A 166 4.48 -13.54 -11.26
C CYS A 166 5.80 -12.81 -10.93
N PRO A 167 5.89 -11.47 -11.12
CA PRO A 167 7.12 -10.72 -10.88
C PRO A 167 7.66 -10.91 -9.45
N ALA A 168 6.74 -11.10 -8.50
CA ALA A 168 7.08 -11.41 -7.12
C ALA A 168 7.77 -12.78 -6.97
N CYS A 169 7.55 -13.76 -7.85
CA CYS A 169 8.06 -15.13 -7.73
C CYS A 169 9.17 -15.52 -8.73
N LEU A 170 9.35 -14.77 -9.83
CA LEU A 170 10.26 -15.04 -10.96
C LEU A 170 11.75 -15.27 -10.64
N ASP A 171 12.18 -15.10 -9.39
CA ASP A 171 13.54 -15.39 -8.94
C ASP A 171 13.46 -16.25 -7.66
N GLN A 172 13.01 -17.50 -7.88
CA GLN A 172 13.09 -18.78 -7.13
C GLN A 172 13.21 -18.82 -5.58
N ARG A 173 13.06 -17.72 -4.85
CA ARG A 173 13.19 -17.64 -3.38
C ARG A 173 12.21 -16.65 -2.74
N ARG A 174 11.00 -16.51 -3.30
CA ARG A 174 10.24 -15.26 -3.09
C ARG A 174 8.82 -15.36 -2.55
N ALA A 175 8.23 -16.55 -2.44
CA ALA A 175 7.07 -16.76 -1.57
C ALA A 175 7.55 -17.04 -0.13
N LEU A 176 7.29 -16.12 0.80
CA LEU A 176 7.61 -16.36 2.20
C LEU A 176 6.49 -17.25 2.78
N ASN A 177 6.73 -18.56 2.91
CA ASN A 177 5.84 -19.44 3.66
C ASN A 177 6.04 -19.19 5.16
N ILE A 178 4.99 -18.71 5.80
CA ILE A 178 4.99 -18.39 7.23
C ILE A 178 4.17 -19.45 7.92
N VAL A 179 4.89 -20.30 8.64
CA VAL A 179 4.32 -21.34 9.47
C VAL A 179 4.53 -20.94 10.93
N GLY A 180 3.47 -20.49 11.61
CA GLY A 180 3.49 -20.25 13.07
C GLY A 180 4.48 -19.19 13.56
N TYR A 181 4.77 -18.15 12.77
CA TYR A 181 5.67 -17.08 13.20
C TYR A 181 5.03 -16.16 14.25
N HIS A 182 5.86 -15.63 15.13
CA HIS A 182 5.50 -14.48 15.95
C HIS A 182 5.31 -13.25 15.04
N LEU A 183 4.12 -12.65 15.05
CA LEU A 183 3.70 -11.59 14.09
C LEU A 183 4.68 -10.40 14.00
N VAL A 184 5.42 -10.13 15.08
CA VAL A 184 6.44 -9.07 15.13
C VAL A 184 7.66 -9.38 14.26
N GLU A 185 8.16 -10.61 14.32
CA GLU A 185 9.31 -11.05 13.52
C GLU A 185 8.97 -11.10 12.04
N LEU A 186 7.72 -11.48 11.74
CA LEU A 186 7.18 -11.43 10.40
C LEU A 186 7.28 -10.03 9.81
N ALA A 187 6.74 -9.00 10.48
CA ALA A 187 6.79 -7.63 9.98
C ALA A 187 8.23 -7.15 9.75
N ALA A 188 9.17 -7.53 10.64
CA ALA A 188 10.59 -7.21 10.47
C ALA A 188 11.22 -7.93 9.26
N ARG A 189 10.86 -9.20 9.03
CA ARG A 189 11.33 -9.98 7.88
C ARG A 189 10.76 -9.44 6.56
N VAL A 190 9.48 -9.10 6.52
CA VAL A 190 8.84 -8.45 5.36
C VAL A 190 9.58 -7.17 5.01
N ARG A 191 9.81 -6.27 5.97
CA ARG A 191 10.55 -5.02 5.69
C ARG A 191 11.97 -5.25 5.20
N ARG A 192 12.73 -6.15 5.83
CA ARG A 192 14.09 -6.48 5.36
C ARG A 192 14.06 -6.99 3.93
N THR A 193 13.09 -7.84 3.62
CA THR A 193 12.93 -8.45 2.29
C THR A 193 12.52 -7.41 1.25
N VAL A 194 11.58 -6.51 1.55
CA VAL A 194 11.18 -5.42 0.66
C VAL A 194 12.35 -4.46 0.42
N ARG A 195 13.06 -4.05 1.47
CA ARG A 195 14.23 -3.15 1.37
C ARG A 195 15.37 -3.75 0.54
N SER A 196 15.67 -5.04 0.69
CA SER A 196 16.69 -5.69 -0.14
C SER A 196 16.28 -5.85 -1.61
N ARG A 197 14.99 -5.63 -1.93
CA ARG A 197 14.40 -5.86 -3.26
C ARG A 197 14.05 -4.56 -4.01
N GLN A 198 13.97 -3.42 -3.33
CA GLN A 198 13.91 -2.12 -3.99
C GLN A 198 15.30 -1.76 -4.54
N PRO A 199 15.42 -1.27 -5.79
CA PRO A 199 16.67 -0.67 -6.24
C PRO A 199 17.03 0.47 -5.27
N ALA A 200 18.32 0.61 -4.93
CA ALA A 200 18.77 1.63 -3.99
C ALA A 200 18.30 3.01 -4.47
N ILE A 201 17.32 3.59 -3.78
CA ILE A 201 16.86 4.95 -4.03
C ILE A 201 17.95 5.85 -3.41
N PRO A 202 18.71 6.66 -4.19
CA PRO A 202 19.58 7.65 -3.59
C PRO A 202 18.73 8.58 -2.72
N PRO A 203 19.19 8.98 -1.53
CA PRO A 203 18.40 9.81 -0.63
C PRO A 203 17.89 11.03 -1.40
N ARG A 204 16.56 11.26 -1.33
CA ARG A 204 15.94 12.48 -1.88
C ARG A 204 16.74 13.66 -1.36
N GLN A 205 17.49 14.33 -2.24
CA GLN A 205 18.12 15.60 -1.88
C GLN A 205 16.99 16.52 -1.44
N ALA A 206 17.01 16.92 -0.17
CA ALA A 206 16.10 17.95 0.30
C ALA A 206 16.22 19.15 -0.65
N PRO A 207 15.10 19.77 -1.07
CA PRO A 207 15.18 20.96 -1.90
C PRO A 207 16.11 21.94 -1.20
N ARG A 208 17.19 22.32 -1.90
CA ARG A 208 18.18 23.26 -1.39
C ARG A 208 17.41 24.55 -1.17
N VAL A 209 17.06 24.84 0.09
CA VAL A 209 16.47 26.11 0.47
C VAL A 209 17.58 27.12 0.26
N THR A 210 17.67 27.70 -0.93
CA THR A 210 18.41 28.93 -1.13
C THR A 210 17.74 29.97 -0.25
N PRO A 211 18.41 30.51 0.78
CA PRO A 211 17.81 31.56 1.58
C PRO A 211 17.55 32.73 0.63
N THR A 212 16.26 33.00 0.38
CA THR A 212 15.83 34.21 -0.30
C THR A 212 16.22 35.37 0.61
N VAL A 213 17.32 36.05 0.28
CA VAL A 213 17.69 37.29 0.95
C VAL A 213 16.60 38.29 0.60
N ALA A 214 15.74 38.60 1.57
CA ALA A 214 14.76 39.66 1.44
C ALA A 214 15.50 41.00 1.24
N PRO A 215 15.05 41.87 0.33
CA PRO A 215 15.64 43.19 0.18
C PRO A 215 15.32 44.01 1.44
N SER A 216 16.36 44.45 2.15
CA SER A 216 16.25 45.35 3.29
C SER A 216 15.74 46.72 2.83
N ALA A 217 14.53 47.08 3.24
CA ALA A 217 13.96 48.42 3.07
C ALA A 217 13.99 49.18 4.41
N THR A 218 14.91 50.14 4.54
CA THR A 218 14.92 51.29 5.50
C THR A 218 16.17 52.11 5.15
N SER A 219 16.24 53.45 5.08
CA SER A 219 15.32 54.57 5.24
C SER A 219 16.06 55.80 4.68
N ALA A 220 15.30 56.78 4.20
CA ALA A 220 15.75 58.09 3.75
C ALA A 220 16.48 58.91 4.84
N ALA A 221 17.35 59.85 4.42
CA ALA A 221 17.35 61.25 4.87
C ALA A 221 18.49 62.11 4.24
N VAL A 222 18.07 63.19 3.57
CA VAL A 222 18.57 64.58 3.67
C VAL A 222 20.01 64.91 3.24
N ALA A 223 20.14 65.72 2.19
CA ALA A 223 20.99 66.92 2.19
C ALA A 223 20.62 67.90 1.06
N THR A 224 20.33 69.12 1.47
CA THR A 224 19.91 70.29 0.70
C THR A 224 21.13 71.11 0.24
N ALA A 225 20.99 71.75 -0.93
CA ALA A 225 21.66 72.98 -1.41
C ALA A 225 23.20 73.06 -1.50
N ALA A 226 23.68 73.33 -2.71
CA ALA A 226 24.63 74.44 -2.95
C ALA A 226 24.58 74.88 -4.42
N SER A 227 24.08 76.11 -4.62
CA SER A 227 24.36 76.95 -5.78
C SER A 227 25.84 77.35 -5.79
N VAL A 228 26.32 77.81 -6.97
CA VAL A 228 27.38 78.83 -7.20
C VAL A 228 28.56 78.36 -8.07
N ARG A 229 28.60 78.89 -9.31
CA ARG A 229 29.73 79.33 -10.18
C ARG A 229 30.83 78.29 -10.50
N GLY A 230 31.34 78.14 -11.71
CA GLY A 230 31.29 78.94 -12.93
C GLY A 230 32.64 78.82 -13.65
N ARG A 231 32.63 78.56 -14.96
CA ARG A 231 33.48 79.08 -16.05
C ARG A 231 33.39 78.18 -17.26
#